data_AF-A0A9P6HPX6-F1
#
_entry.id   AF-A0A9P6HPX6-F1
#
_cell.length_a   1.000
_cell.length_b   1.000
_cell.length_c   1.000
_cell.angle_alpha   90.00
_cell.angle_beta   90.00
_cell.angle_gamma   90.00
#
_symmetry.space_group_name_H-M   'P 1'
#
loop_
_entity.id
_entity.type
_entity.pdbx_description
1 polymer ?
#
loop_
_entity_poly.entity_id
_entity_poly.type
_entity_poly.pdbx_seq_one_letter_code
_entity_poly.pdbx_strand_id
1 'polypeptide(L)'
;MAHLLDKFTSAFEACDYLFREISRPVAGVFGLENLGPHFDVMVYSFVLFNLARTVFVPGLSRLFFNRIYGDLDRKTRNKWNCRGVSLIHVAFVIPLAIRCLDSPALSADRAFGWDERAGTLFAIAAGYFLWDTIDTITHFEAFGFVAHGSCHFADNRSVARIYQRRSAGTACFFVYFLCFRPFLAYYAVRCLLWEGSTIFLNLHWYMDKSGFSGSRIQLINGCFLLLSFIALRIIYGGFISFEFFRTVLQVRNEVPLAVSLYYACGNAVLQSLNWIWMIAILKGFKKRMSGSEAKSEPQVSHRKLE
;
A
#
# COMPACT_ATOMS: atom_id res chain seq x y z
N MET A 1 -37.69 13.26 -10.35
CA MET A 1 -36.58 12.68 -9.54
C MET A 1 -36.47 11.17 -9.74
N ALA A 2 -37.54 10.38 -9.55
CA ALA A 2 -37.53 8.93 -9.76
C ALA A 2 -37.08 8.49 -11.18
N HIS A 3 -37.61 9.10 -12.24
CA HIS A 3 -37.20 8.80 -13.62
C HIS A 3 -35.73 9.17 -13.95
N LEU A 4 -35.15 10.13 -13.22
CA LEU A 4 -33.72 10.44 -13.38
C LEU A 4 -32.87 9.38 -12.66
N LEU A 5 -33.25 9.02 -11.43
CA LEU A 5 -32.59 7.95 -10.67
C LEU A 5 -32.61 6.64 -11.45
N ASP A 6 -33.74 6.30 -12.06
CA ASP A 6 -33.90 5.08 -12.87
C ASP A 6 -32.94 5.08 -14.08
N LYS A 7 -32.89 6.18 -14.83
CA LYS A 7 -31.92 6.34 -15.93
C LYS A 7 -30.46 6.25 -15.47
N PHE A 8 -30.15 6.80 -14.30
CA PHE A 8 -28.80 6.68 -13.73
C PHE A 8 -28.49 5.23 -13.37
N THR A 9 -29.39 4.53 -12.69
CA THR A 9 -29.23 3.11 -12.35
C THR A 9 -29.04 2.26 -13.60
N SER A 10 -29.87 2.43 -14.63
CA SER A 10 -29.72 1.70 -15.90
C SER A 10 -28.39 1.98 -16.59
N ALA A 11 -27.88 3.21 -16.51
CA ALA A 11 -26.58 3.55 -17.07
C ALA A 11 -25.43 2.87 -16.30
N PHE A 12 -25.51 2.79 -14.97
CA PHE A 12 -24.53 2.05 -14.16
C PHE A 12 -24.56 0.55 -14.47
N GLU A 13 -25.74 -0.05 -14.58
CA GLU A 13 -25.87 -1.47 -14.94
C GLU A 13 -25.28 -1.77 -16.32
N ALA A 14 -25.47 -0.87 -17.29
CA ALA A 14 -24.87 -1.00 -18.62
C ALA A 14 -23.33 -0.91 -18.58
N CYS A 15 -22.78 0.00 -17.75
CA CYS A 15 -21.34 0.10 -17.52
C CYS A 15 -20.79 -1.16 -16.83
N ASP A 16 -21.47 -1.67 -15.80
CA ASP A 16 -21.07 -2.89 -15.09
C ASP A 16 -21.04 -4.08 -16.04
N TYR A 17 -22.06 -4.21 -16.90
CA TYR A 17 -22.10 -5.23 -17.94
C TYR A 17 -20.92 -5.10 -18.91
N LEU A 18 -20.66 -3.89 -19.44
CA LEU A 18 -19.55 -3.65 -20.35
C LEU A 18 -18.19 -4.00 -19.72
N PHE A 19 -17.96 -3.60 -18.47
CA PHE A 19 -16.75 -3.91 -17.73
C PHE A 19 -16.58 -5.42 -17.54
N ARG A 20 -17.65 -6.13 -17.20
CA ARG A 20 -17.65 -7.59 -17.08
C ARG A 20 -17.30 -8.26 -18.41
N GLU A 21 -17.86 -7.81 -19.52
CA GLU A 21 -17.55 -8.35 -20.84
C GLU A 21 -16.08 -8.11 -21.24
N ILE A 22 -15.54 -6.91 -21.00
CA ILE A 22 -14.13 -6.59 -21.26
C ILE A 22 -13.18 -7.44 -20.42
N SER A 23 -13.59 -7.84 -19.23
CA SER A 23 -12.76 -8.67 -18.34
C SER A 23 -12.64 -10.13 -18.80
N ARG A 24 -13.61 -10.65 -19.56
CA ARG A 24 -13.66 -12.07 -20.00
C ARG A 24 -12.39 -12.58 -20.70
N PRO A 25 -11.83 -11.88 -21.72
CA PRO A 25 -10.59 -12.34 -22.35
C PRO A 25 -9.42 -12.40 -21.36
N VAL A 26 -9.32 -11.42 -20.45
CA VAL A 26 -8.27 -11.38 -19.44
C VAL A 26 -8.46 -12.49 -18.41
N ALA A 27 -9.69 -12.70 -17.95
CA ALA A 27 -10.06 -13.78 -17.04
C ALA A 27 -9.75 -15.16 -17.65
N GLY A 28 -10.03 -15.35 -18.94
CA GLY A 28 -9.74 -16.59 -19.66
C GLY A 28 -8.24 -16.87 -19.83
N VAL A 29 -7.44 -15.84 -20.14
CA VAL A 29 -5.98 -16.00 -20.32
C VAL A 29 -5.27 -16.33 -19.01
N PHE A 30 -5.67 -15.70 -17.90
CA PHE A 30 -5.01 -15.86 -16.60
C PHE A 30 -5.70 -16.86 -15.65
N GLY A 31 -6.84 -17.43 -16.05
CA GLY A 31 -7.64 -18.33 -15.22
C GLY A 31 -8.22 -17.64 -13.98
N LEU A 32 -8.66 -16.38 -14.12
CA LEU A 32 -9.19 -15.56 -13.02
C LEU A 32 -10.71 -15.72 -12.95
N GLU A 33 -11.15 -16.85 -12.43
CA GLU A 33 -12.56 -17.26 -12.38
C GLU A 33 -13.48 -16.20 -11.75
N ASN A 34 -12.98 -15.49 -10.72
CA ASN A 34 -13.75 -14.50 -9.98
C ASN A 34 -13.47 -13.05 -10.40
N LEU A 35 -12.71 -12.80 -11.48
CA LEU A 35 -12.42 -11.42 -11.91
C LEU A 35 -13.66 -10.71 -12.42
N GLY A 36 -14.47 -11.41 -13.24
CA GLY A 36 -15.62 -10.82 -13.91
C GLY A 36 -16.56 -10.07 -12.97
N PRO A 37 -17.13 -10.74 -11.94
CA PRO A 37 -18.07 -10.13 -11.00
C PRO A 37 -17.53 -8.93 -10.20
N HIS A 38 -16.22 -8.72 -10.18
CA HIS A 38 -15.57 -7.67 -9.38
C HIS A 38 -14.77 -6.65 -10.21
N PHE A 39 -14.73 -6.83 -11.53
CA PHE A 39 -13.93 -5.97 -12.41
C PHE A 39 -14.47 -4.54 -12.45
N ASP A 40 -15.79 -4.39 -12.41
CA ASP A 40 -16.50 -3.12 -12.22
C ASP A 40 -16.01 -2.38 -10.96
N VAL A 41 -15.99 -3.06 -9.81
CA VAL A 41 -15.49 -2.51 -8.54
C VAL A 41 -14.03 -2.09 -8.65
N MET A 42 -13.20 -2.88 -9.33
CA MET A 42 -11.78 -2.54 -9.54
C MET A 42 -11.63 -1.26 -10.39
N VAL A 43 -12.40 -1.13 -11.47
CA VAL A 43 -12.41 0.07 -12.33
C VAL A 43 -12.91 1.29 -11.56
N TYR A 44 -14.03 1.17 -10.84
CA TYR A 44 -14.55 2.26 -10.02
C TYR A 44 -13.56 2.68 -8.93
N SER A 45 -12.86 1.72 -8.32
CA SER A 45 -11.82 2.01 -7.32
C SER A 45 -10.65 2.77 -7.95
N PHE A 46 -10.17 2.36 -9.13
CA PHE A 46 -9.13 3.08 -9.87
C PHE A 46 -9.55 4.53 -10.16
N VAL A 47 -10.77 4.74 -10.66
CA VAL A 47 -11.32 6.08 -10.93
C VAL A 47 -11.41 6.89 -9.65
N LEU A 48 -11.90 6.30 -8.56
CA LEU A 48 -12.03 6.94 -7.25
C LEU A 48 -10.68 7.42 -6.73
N PHE A 49 -9.63 6.60 -6.78
CA PHE A 49 -8.29 6.99 -6.31
C PHE A 49 -7.65 8.04 -7.21
N ASN A 50 -7.93 8.02 -8.52
CA ASN A 50 -7.52 9.08 -9.42
C ASN A 50 -8.22 10.42 -9.11
N LEU A 51 -9.53 10.39 -8.85
CA LEU A 51 -10.28 11.58 -8.40
C LEU A 51 -9.83 12.07 -7.03
N ALA A 52 -9.50 11.15 -6.12
CA ALA A 52 -8.92 11.50 -4.84
C ALA A 52 -7.60 12.25 -5.01
N ARG A 53 -6.75 11.81 -5.95
CA ARG A 53 -5.47 12.43 -6.26
C ARG A 53 -5.59 13.83 -6.86
N THR A 54 -6.55 14.03 -7.76
CA THR A 54 -6.66 15.26 -8.58
C THR A 54 -7.62 16.29 -8.00
N VAL A 55 -8.68 15.83 -7.34
CA VAL A 55 -9.77 16.70 -6.83
C VAL A 55 -9.80 16.71 -5.31
N PHE A 56 -10.05 15.55 -4.67
CA PHE A 56 -10.40 15.55 -3.24
C PHE A 56 -9.25 15.96 -2.34
N VAL A 57 -8.07 15.35 -2.48
CA VAL A 57 -6.92 15.67 -1.62
C VAL A 57 -6.44 17.11 -1.83
N PRO A 58 -6.26 17.61 -3.08
CA PRO A 58 -5.93 19.02 -3.29
C PRO A 58 -7.01 19.97 -2.78
N GLY A 59 -8.29 19.67 -2.98
CA GLY A 59 -9.41 20.48 -2.51
C GLY A 59 -9.43 20.62 -0.99
N LEU A 60 -9.36 19.49 -0.28
CA LEU A 60 -9.28 19.47 1.19
C LEU A 60 -8.01 20.16 1.69
N SER A 61 -6.88 19.97 1.01
CA SER A 61 -5.61 20.60 1.40
C SER A 61 -5.64 22.12 1.24
N ARG A 62 -6.29 22.64 0.18
CA ARG A 62 -6.49 24.09 0.01
C ARG A 62 -7.49 24.66 1.02
N LEU A 63 -8.47 23.88 1.45
CA LEU A 63 -9.47 24.32 2.43
C LEU A 63 -8.88 24.40 3.85
N PHE A 64 -8.24 23.33 4.32
CA PHE A 64 -7.79 23.21 5.71
C PHE A 64 -6.32 23.58 5.92
N PHE A 65 -5.48 23.46 4.89
CA PHE A 65 -4.03 23.62 4.98
C PHE A 65 -3.48 24.60 3.94
N ASN A 66 -4.28 25.62 3.56
CA ASN A 66 -3.97 26.51 2.43
C ASN A 66 -2.54 27.05 2.45
N ARG A 67 -2.10 27.62 3.58
CA ARG A 67 -0.75 28.19 3.73
C ARG A 67 0.34 27.14 3.50
N ILE A 68 0.25 26.01 4.20
CA ILE A 68 1.23 24.93 4.09
C ILE A 68 1.26 24.38 2.66
N TYR A 69 0.09 24.04 2.10
CA TYR A 69 -0.03 23.40 0.80
C TYR A 69 0.36 24.31 -0.37
N GLY A 70 0.03 25.60 -0.27
CA GLY A 70 0.39 26.62 -1.25
C GLY A 70 1.91 26.80 -1.37
N ASP A 71 2.61 26.75 -0.23
CA ASP A 71 4.06 26.95 -0.15
C ASP A 71 4.88 25.71 -0.57
N LEU A 72 4.26 24.54 -0.74
CA LEU A 72 4.96 23.32 -1.16
C LEU A 72 5.43 23.44 -2.62
N ASP A 73 6.69 23.06 -2.85
CA ASP A 73 7.24 22.86 -4.19
C ASP A 73 6.52 21.71 -4.92
N ARG A 74 6.61 21.69 -6.25
CA ARG A 74 5.90 20.72 -7.10
C ARG A 74 6.14 19.27 -6.69
N LYS A 75 7.39 18.91 -6.33
CA LYS A 75 7.76 17.53 -5.96
C LYS A 75 7.16 17.15 -4.61
N THR A 76 7.26 18.02 -3.61
CA THR A 76 6.65 17.75 -2.30
C THR A 76 5.13 17.75 -2.37
N ARG A 77 4.52 18.62 -3.18
CA ARG A 77 3.07 18.64 -3.41
C ARG A 77 2.54 17.35 -4.04
N ASN A 78 3.29 16.77 -4.97
CA ASN A 78 2.95 15.46 -5.51
C ASN A 78 2.97 14.38 -4.42
N LYS A 79 4.05 14.33 -3.62
CA LYS A 79 4.14 13.39 -2.48
C LYS A 79 3.04 13.62 -1.44
N TRP A 80 2.69 14.88 -1.18
CA TRP A 80 1.58 15.25 -0.31
C TRP A 80 0.27 14.65 -0.80
N ASN A 81 -0.03 14.80 -2.09
CA ASN A 81 -1.27 14.28 -2.65
C ASN A 81 -1.29 12.74 -2.66
N CYS A 82 -0.19 12.07 -3.05
CA CYS A 82 -0.11 10.60 -3.05
C CYS A 82 -0.32 10.02 -1.65
N ARG A 83 0.25 10.66 -0.61
CA ARG A 83 0.05 10.23 0.79
C ARG A 83 -1.39 10.42 1.25
N GLY A 84 -2.10 11.42 0.72
CA GLY A 84 -3.51 11.65 1.04
C GLY A 84 -4.37 10.55 0.45
N VAL A 85 -4.08 10.14 -0.79
CA VAL A 85 -4.75 9.00 -1.44
C VAL A 85 -4.46 7.70 -0.68
N SER A 86 -3.22 7.50 -0.24
CA SER A 86 -2.85 6.36 0.62
C SER A 86 -3.63 6.36 1.94
N LEU A 87 -3.84 7.50 2.60
CA LEU A 87 -4.69 7.58 3.79
C LEU A 87 -6.16 7.23 3.51
N ILE A 88 -6.70 7.67 2.37
CA ILE A 88 -8.06 7.30 1.95
C ILE A 88 -8.14 5.79 1.73
N HIS A 89 -7.16 5.21 1.04
CA HIS A 89 -7.11 3.77 0.78
C HIS A 89 -7.13 2.95 2.08
N VAL A 90 -6.25 3.25 3.04
CA VAL A 90 -6.22 2.48 4.30
C VAL A 90 -7.48 2.67 5.14
N ALA A 91 -8.14 3.82 5.02
CA ALA A 91 -9.42 4.07 5.69
C ALA A 91 -10.55 3.16 5.18
N PHE A 92 -10.50 2.73 3.91
CA PHE A 92 -11.43 1.75 3.36
C PHE A 92 -10.96 0.30 3.57
N VAL A 93 -9.71 0.01 3.25
CA VAL A 93 -9.20 -1.36 3.19
C VAL A 93 -9.09 -2.00 4.57
N ILE A 94 -8.67 -1.27 5.61
CA ILE A 94 -8.51 -1.87 6.94
C ILE A 94 -9.86 -2.32 7.54
N PRO A 95 -10.91 -1.50 7.59
CA PRO A 95 -12.22 -1.96 8.08
C PRO A 95 -12.81 -3.11 7.27
N LEU A 96 -12.64 -3.09 5.94
CA LEU A 96 -13.13 -4.16 5.07
C LEU A 96 -12.35 -5.46 5.25
N ALA A 97 -11.02 -5.39 5.41
CA ALA A 97 -10.18 -6.54 5.71
C ALA A 97 -10.53 -7.17 7.07
N ILE A 98 -10.75 -6.34 8.10
CA ILE A 98 -11.19 -6.82 9.42
C ILE A 98 -12.51 -7.60 9.30
N ARG A 99 -13.48 -7.09 8.52
CA ARG A 99 -14.76 -7.79 8.29
C ARG A 99 -14.61 -9.14 7.57
N CYS A 100 -13.53 -9.35 6.85
CA CYS A 100 -13.26 -10.60 6.13
C CYS A 100 -12.45 -11.61 6.97
N LEU A 101 -11.95 -11.23 8.16
CA LEU A 101 -11.16 -12.13 9.01
C LEU A 101 -11.98 -13.33 9.52
N ASP A 102 -13.24 -13.09 9.85
CA ASP A 102 -14.16 -14.08 10.43
C ASP A 102 -14.88 -14.91 9.35
N SER A 103 -14.44 -14.84 8.09
CA SER A 103 -15.05 -15.62 7.01
C SER A 103 -14.89 -17.12 7.26
N PRO A 104 -16.00 -17.89 7.39
CA PRO A 104 -15.94 -19.34 7.55
C PRO A 104 -15.39 -20.01 6.29
N ALA A 105 -15.72 -19.47 5.10
CA ALA A 105 -15.27 -20.03 3.83
C ALA A 105 -13.75 -19.96 3.66
N LEU A 106 -13.14 -18.82 3.99
CA LEU A 106 -11.68 -18.67 3.96
C LEU A 106 -10.99 -19.50 5.04
N SER A 107 -11.64 -19.71 6.18
CA SER A 107 -11.07 -20.47 7.31
C SER A 107 -11.16 -21.99 7.11
N ALA A 108 -12.20 -22.45 6.40
CA ALA A 108 -12.40 -23.86 6.06
C ALA A 108 -11.33 -24.36 5.09
N ASP A 109 -10.99 -23.55 4.08
CA ASP A 109 -9.88 -23.83 3.16
C ASP A 109 -8.99 -22.59 3.01
N ARG A 110 -7.82 -22.65 3.63
CA ARG A 110 -6.85 -21.55 3.61
C ARG A 110 -6.14 -21.41 2.26
N ALA A 111 -6.16 -22.45 1.42
CA ALA A 111 -5.46 -22.48 0.14
C ALA A 111 -6.38 -22.04 -1.00
N PHE A 112 -7.59 -22.59 -1.09
CA PHE A 112 -8.52 -22.35 -2.21
C PHE A 112 -9.87 -21.75 -1.80
N GLY A 113 -10.10 -21.51 -0.50
CA GLY A 113 -11.33 -20.91 -0.03
C GLY A 113 -11.58 -19.53 -0.64
N TRP A 114 -12.84 -19.26 -0.98
CA TRP A 114 -13.29 -18.01 -1.60
C TRP A 114 -14.45 -17.39 -0.83
N ASP A 115 -14.47 -16.06 -0.77
CA ASP A 115 -15.55 -15.27 -0.19
C ASP A 115 -15.74 -14.01 -1.05
N GLU A 116 -16.97 -13.75 -1.49
CA GLU A 116 -17.34 -12.57 -2.29
C GLU A 116 -16.97 -11.24 -1.62
N ARG A 117 -16.98 -11.20 -0.29
CA ARG A 117 -16.56 -10.02 0.49
C ARG A 117 -15.06 -9.78 0.31
N ALA A 118 -14.27 -10.86 0.29
CA ALA A 118 -12.84 -10.79 0.04
C ALA A 118 -12.56 -10.41 -1.42
N GLY A 119 -13.34 -10.93 -2.38
CA GLY A 119 -13.26 -10.51 -3.79
C GLY A 119 -13.47 -9.01 -3.99
N THR A 120 -14.49 -8.44 -3.33
CA THR A 120 -14.74 -6.98 -3.35
C THR A 120 -13.57 -6.20 -2.74
N LEU A 121 -13.02 -6.68 -1.62
CA LEU A 121 -11.84 -6.08 -0.98
C LEU A 121 -10.62 -6.11 -1.91
N PHE A 122 -10.38 -7.24 -2.60
CA PHE A 122 -9.28 -7.38 -3.55
C PHE A 122 -9.46 -6.48 -4.76
N ALA A 123 -10.68 -6.26 -5.23
CA ALA A 123 -10.96 -5.32 -6.31
C ALA A 123 -10.62 -3.88 -5.93
N ILE A 124 -11.00 -3.45 -4.73
CA ILE A 124 -10.63 -2.13 -4.20
C ILE A 124 -9.10 -2.01 -4.07
N ALA A 125 -8.45 -3.03 -3.52
CA ALA A 125 -7.00 -3.05 -3.38
C ALA A 125 -6.28 -3.03 -4.74
N ALA A 126 -6.70 -3.86 -5.68
CA ALA A 126 -6.14 -3.92 -7.03
C ALA A 126 -6.32 -2.58 -7.77
N GLY A 127 -7.50 -1.96 -7.68
CA GLY A 127 -7.74 -0.63 -8.26
C GLY A 127 -6.82 0.45 -7.68
N TYR A 128 -6.56 0.43 -6.37
CA TYR A 128 -5.59 1.31 -5.73
C TYR A 128 -4.16 1.06 -6.19
N PHE A 129 -3.69 -0.20 -6.17
CA PHE A 129 -2.32 -0.51 -6.55
C PHE A 129 -2.06 -0.29 -8.05
N LEU A 130 -3.08 -0.45 -8.89
CA LEU A 130 -3.03 -0.06 -10.30
C LEU A 130 -2.83 1.45 -10.42
N TRP A 131 -3.61 2.24 -9.67
CA TRP A 131 -3.44 3.69 -9.61
C TRP A 131 -2.06 4.10 -9.09
N ASP A 132 -1.58 3.56 -7.97
CA ASP A 132 -0.27 3.91 -7.41
C ASP A 132 0.88 3.53 -8.37
N THR A 133 0.73 2.42 -9.10
CA THR A 133 1.68 2.01 -10.14
C THR A 133 1.71 3.02 -11.29
N ILE A 134 0.55 3.39 -11.83
CA ILE A 134 0.45 4.37 -12.93
C ILE A 134 0.92 5.76 -12.48
N ASP A 135 0.53 6.22 -11.29
CA ASP A 135 0.95 7.51 -10.73
C ASP A 135 2.47 7.57 -10.55
N THR A 136 3.07 6.48 -10.03
CA THR A 136 4.52 6.35 -9.86
C THR A 136 5.26 6.34 -11.21
N ILE A 137 4.69 5.68 -12.23
CA ILE A 137 5.27 5.69 -13.59
C ILE A 137 5.17 7.08 -14.19
N THR A 138 3.98 7.67 -14.23
CA THR A 138 3.72 8.93 -14.96
C THR A 138 4.43 10.14 -14.37
N HIS A 139 4.58 10.21 -13.04
CA HIS A 139 5.19 11.35 -12.36
C HIS A 139 6.69 11.17 -12.06
N PHE A 140 7.35 10.23 -12.76
CA PHE A 140 8.77 9.87 -12.72
C PHE A 140 9.64 10.67 -11.74
N GLU A 141 10.06 10.01 -10.66
CA GLU A 141 11.48 10.08 -10.30
C GLU A 141 12.13 8.89 -11.04
N ALA A 142 12.93 9.17 -12.08
CA ALA A 142 13.79 8.29 -12.90
C ALA A 142 13.15 7.25 -13.86
N PHE A 143 13.14 7.62 -15.15
CA PHE A 143 13.18 6.74 -16.31
C PHE A 143 14.50 5.96 -16.29
N GLY A 144 14.45 4.63 -16.40
CA GLY A 144 15.66 3.81 -16.51
C GLY A 144 15.34 2.33 -16.71
N PHE A 145 14.58 1.98 -17.75
CA PHE A 145 14.29 0.57 -18.01
C PHE A 145 14.84 0.05 -19.34
N VAL A 146 15.64 0.80 -20.09
CA VAL A 146 16.03 0.33 -21.44
C VAL A 146 17.50 -0.09 -21.59
N ALA A 147 18.30 -0.14 -20.52
CA ALA A 147 19.63 -0.74 -20.60
C ALA A 147 20.01 -1.48 -19.31
N HIS A 148 20.37 -2.76 -19.45
CA HIS A 148 20.92 -3.67 -18.45
C HIS A 148 19.96 -4.11 -17.32
N GLY A 149 19.50 -5.36 -17.22
CA GLY A 149 20.12 -6.60 -17.68
C GLY A 149 21.38 -6.89 -16.85
N SER A 150 21.20 -7.56 -15.71
CA SER A 150 22.23 -8.10 -14.81
C SER A 150 23.19 -7.10 -14.13
N CYS A 151 23.29 -7.24 -12.80
CA CYS A 151 24.43 -6.84 -11.96
C CYS A 151 24.87 -5.36 -12.02
N HIS A 152 24.56 -4.58 -10.98
CA HIS A 152 25.59 -3.84 -10.23
C HIS A 152 25.02 -3.19 -8.96
N PHE A 153 25.47 -3.70 -7.82
CA PHE A 153 25.69 -2.93 -6.61
C PHE A 153 26.54 -1.69 -6.95
N ALA A 154 25.96 -0.49 -6.97
CA ALA A 154 26.73 0.77 -6.91
C ALA A 154 25.82 1.96 -6.51
N ASP A 155 25.96 2.36 -5.26
CA ASP A 155 25.98 3.72 -4.71
C ASP A 155 24.98 4.80 -5.15
N ASN A 156 23.83 4.43 -5.69
CA ASN A 156 22.74 5.37 -5.93
C ASN A 156 21.52 4.97 -5.10
N ARG A 157 21.59 5.17 -3.76
CA ARG A 157 20.49 4.86 -2.82
C ARG A 157 19.15 5.47 -3.23
N SER A 158 19.16 6.56 -4.00
CA SER A 158 17.95 7.23 -4.49
C SER A 158 17.29 6.41 -5.61
N VAL A 159 18.09 5.87 -6.52
CA VAL A 159 17.65 5.06 -7.66
C VAL A 159 17.13 3.69 -7.17
N ALA A 160 17.86 3.02 -6.28
CA ALA A 160 17.39 1.77 -5.66
C ALA A 160 16.04 1.95 -4.92
N ARG A 161 15.84 3.07 -4.22
CA ARG A 161 14.56 3.40 -3.55
C ARG A 161 13.41 3.64 -4.54
N ILE A 162 13.70 4.20 -5.70
CA ILE A 162 12.73 4.42 -6.78
C ILE A 162 12.32 3.09 -7.42
N TYR A 163 13.28 2.26 -7.83
CA TYR A 163 12.97 0.94 -8.41
C TYR A 163 12.23 0.07 -7.42
N GLN A 164 12.66 0.07 -6.15
CA GLN A 164 12.01 -0.71 -5.11
C GLN A 164 10.57 -0.24 -4.83
N ARG A 165 10.28 1.05 -4.96
CA ARG A 165 8.90 1.55 -4.87
C ARG A 165 8.06 1.15 -6.08
N ARG A 166 8.61 1.23 -7.30
CA ARG A 166 7.92 0.87 -8.54
C ARG A 166 7.64 -0.64 -8.64
N SER A 167 8.61 -1.48 -8.26
CA SER A 167 8.45 -2.93 -8.24
C SER A 167 7.48 -3.36 -7.15
N ALA A 168 7.47 -2.70 -5.99
CA ALA A 168 6.52 -3.00 -4.92
C ALA A 168 5.07 -2.72 -5.34
N GLY A 169 4.76 -1.55 -5.92
CA GLY A 169 3.39 -1.24 -6.38
C GLY A 169 2.88 -2.19 -7.45
N THR A 170 3.74 -2.51 -8.42
CA THR A 170 3.43 -3.46 -9.51
C THR A 170 3.25 -4.88 -8.96
N ALA A 171 4.13 -5.33 -8.06
CA ALA A 171 4.02 -6.65 -7.43
C ALA A 171 2.75 -6.75 -6.57
N CYS A 172 2.41 -5.72 -5.79
CA CYS A 172 1.16 -5.68 -5.03
C CYS A 172 -0.05 -5.76 -5.95
N PHE A 173 -0.06 -4.98 -7.04
CA PHE A 173 -1.15 -5.04 -8.03
C PHE A 173 -1.35 -6.46 -8.55
N PHE A 174 -0.29 -7.09 -9.06
CA PHE A 174 -0.41 -8.44 -9.61
C PHE A 174 -0.74 -9.49 -8.54
N VAL A 175 -0.24 -9.36 -7.30
CA VAL A 175 -0.62 -10.27 -6.20
C VAL A 175 -2.13 -10.21 -5.95
N TYR A 176 -2.73 -9.03 -5.82
CA TYR A 176 -4.18 -8.93 -5.58
C TYR A 176 -5.01 -9.20 -6.84
N PHE A 177 -4.49 -8.87 -8.02
CA PHE A 177 -5.14 -9.20 -9.29
C PHE A 177 -5.16 -10.72 -9.55
N LEU A 178 -4.11 -11.44 -9.16
CA LEU A 178 -4.07 -12.89 -9.31
C LEU A 178 -4.89 -13.61 -8.23
N CYS A 179 -5.25 -12.95 -7.11
CA CYS A 179 -6.15 -13.54 -6.11
C CYS A 179 -7.56 -13.80 -6.64
N PHE A 180 -7.96 -13.19 -7.77
CA PHE A 180 -9.22 -13.53 -8.46
C PHE A 180 -9.22 -14.94 -9.07
N ARG A 181 -8.04 -15.57 -9.20
CA ARG A 181 -7.94 -17.03 -9.20
C ARG A 181 -7.92 -17.45 -7.73
N PRO A 182 -8.91 -18.23 -7.24
CA PRO A 182 -9.13 -18.48 -5.82
C PRO A 182 -7.99 -19.29 -5.21
N PHE A 183 -6.86 -18.62 -4.97
CA PHE A 183 -5.63 -19.19 -4.45
C PHE A 183 -5.05 -18.19 -3.46
N LEU A 184 -4.91 -18.64 -2.21
CA LEU A 184 -4.37 -17.90 -1.07
C LEU A 184 -5.15 -16.62 -0.72
N ALA A 185 -6.45 -16.56 -1.06
CA ALA A 185 -7.35 -15.46 -0.69
C ALA A 185 -7.38 -15.23 0.84
N TYR A 186 -7.37 -16.30 1.64
CA TYR A 186 -7.27 -16.24 3.11
C TYR A 186 -6.09 -15.38 3.58
N TYR A 187 -4.93 -15.55 2.93
CA TYR A 187 -3.70 -14.84 3.26
C TYR A 187 -3.69 -13.42 2.70
N ALA A 188 -4.22 -13.22 1.48
CA ALA A 188 -4.31 -11.89 0.86
C ALA A 188 -5.12 -10.90 1.72
N VAL A 189 -6.25 -11.31 2.29
CA VAL A 189 -7.02 -10.48 3.23
C VAL A 189 -6.17 -10.06 4.42
N ARG A 190 -5.41 -11.00 4.99
CA ARG A 190 -4.60 -10.77 6.20
C ARG A 190 -3.37 -9.92 5.90
N CYS A 191 -2.79 -10.03 4.71
CA CYS A 191 -1.70 -9.17 4.26
C CYS A 191 -2.14 -7.71 4.10
N LEU A 192 -3.40 -7.42 3.75
CA LEU A 192 -3.89 -6.04 3.65
C LEU A 192 -3.90 -5.30 5.00
N LEU A 193 -4.01 -6.02 6.11
CA LEU A 193 -3.94 -5.42 7.45
C LEU A 193 -2.57 -4.79 7.75
N TRP A 194 -1.52 -5.16 7.01
CA TRP A 194 -0.18 -4.58 7.13
C TRP A 194 -0.15 -3.11 6.73
N GLU A 195 -1.13 -2.64 5.95
CA GLU A 195 -1.29 -1.23 5.61
C GLU A 195 -1.76 -0.38 6.79
N GLY A 196 -2.17 -0.97 7.92
CA GLY A 196 -2.56 -0.21 9.12
C GLY A 196 -1.43 0.68 9.64
N SER A 197 -0.16 0.26 9.55
CA SER A 197 0.99 1.09 9.95
C SER A 197 1.18 2.31 9.04
N THR A 198 0.64 2.28 7.81
CA THR A 198 0.76 3.35 6.82
C THR A 198 0.02 4.62 7.26
N ILE A 199 -1.02 4.48 8.11
CA ILE A 199 -1.70 5.62 8.76
C ILE A 199 -0.69 6.50 9.48
N PHE A 200 0.03 5.93 10.45
CA PHE A 200 0.99 6.67 11.27
C PHE A 200 2.19 7.15 10.46
N LEU A 201 2.59 6.41 9.43
CA LEU A 201 3.69 6.78 8.53
C LEU A 201 3.38 8.05 7.74
N ASN A 202 2.17 8.11 7.16
CA ASN A 202 1.72 9.28 6.39
C ASN A 202 1.50 10.48 7.29
N LEU A 203 0.86 10.31 8.46
CA LEU A 203 0.70 11.38 9.44
C LEU A 203 2.05 11.92 9.91
N HIS A 204 3.04 11.05 10.17
CA HIS A 204 4.38 11.48 10.58
C HIS A 204 5.01 12.41 9.54
N TRP A 205 4.91 12.04 8.26
CA TRP A 205 5.44 12.83 7.17
C TRP A 205 4.69 14.16 6.99
N TYR A 206 3.37 14.18 7.17
CA TYR A 206 2.61 15.43 7.14
C TYR A 206 3.04 16.38 8.25
N MET A 207 3.24 15.87 9.46
CA MET A 207 3.77 16.69 10.57
C MET A 207 5.14 17.29 10.25
N ASP A 208 6.01 16.54 9.57
CA ASP A 208 7.30 17.06 9.13
C ASP A 208 7.18 18.19 8.10
N LYS A 209 6.21 18.11 7.18
CA LYS A 209 6.00 19.13 6.14
C LYS A 209 5.19 20.33 6.60
N SER A 210 4.40 20.17 7.65
CA SER A 210 3.58 21.22 8.24
C SER A 210 4.30 22.01 9.34
N GLY A 211 5.61 21.81 9.54
CA GLY A 211 6.40 22.55 10.53
C GLY A 211 6.25 22.04 11.97
N PHE A 212 5.60 20.90 12.19
CA PHE A 212 5.49 20.27 13.51
C PHE A 212 6.69 19.37 13.85
N SER A 213 7.77 19.46 13.07
CA SER A 213 9.02 18.72 13.29
C SER A 213 9.59 18.98 14.69
N GLY A 214 9.64 17.94 15.53
CA GLY A 214 10.19 17.99 16.89
C GLY A 214 9.16 18.29 17.97
N SER A 215 7.88 18.47 17.61
CA SER A 215 6.79 18.62 18.57
C SER A 215 6.53 17.33 19.37
N ARG A 216 5.93 17.48 20.57
CA ARG A 216 5.48 16.34 21.39
C ARG A 216 4.48 15.44 20.64
N ILE A 217 3.58 16.05 19.85
CA ILE A 217 2.57 15.33 19.05
C ILE A 217 3.26 14.42 18.02
N GLN A 218 4.30 14.93 17.36
CA GLN A 218 5.04 14.12 16.40
C GLN A 218 5.81 12.98 17.05
N LEU A 219 6.34 13.18 18.26
CA LEU A 219 6.98 12.12 19.03
C LEU A 219 5.98 11.02 19.40
N ILE A 220 4.79 11.39 19.89
CA ILE A 220 3.70 10.46 20.18
C ILE A 220 3.33 9.64 18.93
N ASN A 221 3.12 10.30 17.78
CA ASN A 221 2.86 9.59 16.53
C ASN A 221 4.06 8.74 16.07
N GLY A 222 5.29 9.17 16.33
CA GLY A 222 6.50 8.38 16.10
C GLY A 222 6.50 7.07 16.89
N CYS A 223 6.06 7.09 18.16
CA CYS A 223 5.88 5.90 18.97
C CYS A 223 4.80 4.99 18.40
N PHE A 224 3.63 5.53 18.03
CA PHE A 224 2.57 4.76 17.38
C PHE A 224 3.02 4.16 16.03
N LEU A 225 3.80 4.90 15.24
CA LEU A 225 4.40 4.40 14.01
C LEU A 225 5.31 3.20 14.30
N LEU A 226 6.22 3.31 15.28
CA LEU A 226 7.12 2.21 15.63
C LEU A 226 6.34 0.98 16.11
N LEU A 227 5.42 1.17 17.06
CA LEU A 227 4.64 0.08 17.64
C LEU A 227 3.74 -0.62 16.61
N SER A 228 3.01 0.15 15.80
CA SER A 228 2.14 -0.39 14.75
C SER A 228 2.96 -1.13 13.68
N PHE A 229 4.14 -0.63 13.32
CA PHE A 229 4.99 -1.28 12.33
C PHE A 229 5.55 -2.61 12.86
N ILE A 230 6.01 -2.66 14.12
CA ILE A 230 6.45 -3.91 14.76
C ILE A 230 5.28 -4.91 14.82
N ALA A 231 4.14 -4.49 15.36
CA ALA A 231 3.01 -5.37 15.60
C ALA A 231 2.42 -5.92 14.29
N LEU A 232 2.07 -5.05 13.34
CA LEU A 232 1.35 -5.46 12.13
C LEU A 232 2.27 -6.07 11.06
N ARG A 233 3.47 -5.51 10.83
CA ARG A 233 4.33 -5.93 9.71
C ARG A 233 5.36 -6.98 10.11
N ILE A 234 5.95 -6.87 11.30
CA ILE A 234 7.02 -7.80 11.72
C ILE A 234 6.43 -9.02 12.42
N ILE A 235 5.69 -8.83 13.51
CA ILE A 235 5.17 -9.95 14.31
C ILE A 235 4.01 -10.62 13.56
N TYR A 236 2.93 -9.89 13.32
CA TYR A 236 1.75 -10.43 12.64
C TYR A 236 2.06 -10.82 11.19
N GLY A 237 2.70 -9.93 10.42
CA GLY A 237 3.10 -10.23 9.04
C GLY A 237 4.08 -11.39 8.92
N GLY A 238 5.03 -11.52 9.85
CA GLY A 238 5.92 -12.67 9.93
C GLY A 238 5.18 -13.98 10.17
N PHE A 239 4.26 -13.99 11.15
CA PHE A 239 3.43 -15.15 11.45
C PHE A 239 2.56 -15.58 10.25
N ILE A 240 1.86 -14.63 9.63
CA ILE A 240 1.03 -14.90 8.45
C ILE A 240 1.87 -15.39 7.27
N SER A 241 3.06 -14.85 7.07
CA SER A 241 3.97 -15.29 6.01
C SER A 241 4.48 -16.72 6.25
N PHE A 242 4.77 -17.09 7.50
CA PHE A 242 5.15 -18.45 7.84
C PHE A 242 4.03 -19.45 7.53
N GLU A 243 2.80 -19.17 7.97
CA GLU A 243 1.64 -20.01 7.68
C GLU A 243 1.36 -20.08 6.16
N PHE A 244 1.53 -18.96 5.44
CA PHE A 244 1.43 -18.89 3.98
C PHE A 244 2.40 -19.87 3.30
N PHE A 245 3.69 -19.85 3.66
CA PHE A 245 4.67 -20.78 3.09
C PHE A 245 4.34 -22.24 3.42
N ARG A 246 3.83 -22.52 4.63
CA ARG A 246 3.35 -23.86 4.99
C ARG A 246 2.21 -24.31 4.09
N THR A 247 1.21 -23.46 3.86
CA THR A 247 0.08 -23.79 2.97
C THR A 247 0.54 -23.99 1.52
N VAL A 248 1.42 -23.12 0.99
CA VAL A 248 1.98 -23.29 -0.36
C VAL A 248 2.74 -24.61 -0.50
N LEU A 249 3.49 -25.03 0.53
CA LEU A 249 4.19 -26.32 0.52
C LEU A 249 3.24 -27.51 0.59
N GLN A 250 2.11 -27.40 1.31
CA GLN A 250 1.10 -28.45 1.41
C GLN A 250 0.41 -28.70 0.06
N VAL A 251 0.05 -27.63 -0.66
CA VAL A 251 -0.66 -27.70 -1.95
C VAL A 251 0.28 -27.66 -3.16
N ARG A 252 1.59 -27.90 -2.96
CA ARG A 252 2.61 -27.77 -4.01
C ARG A 252 2.39 -28.67 -5.22
N ASN A 253 1.65 -29.77 -5.05
CA ASN A 253 1.34 -30.72 -6.11
C ASN A 253 0.02 -30.40 -6.84
N GLU A 254 -0.80 -29.51 -6.28
CA GLU A 254 -2.14 -29.16 -6.80
C GLU A 254 -2.10 -27.90 -7.67
N VAL A 255 -1.04 -27.09 -7.53
CA VAL A 255 -0.89 -25.80 -8.20
C VAL A 255 0.36 -25.80 -9.08
N PRO A 256 0.32 -25.24 -10.31
CA PRO A 256 1.49 -25.13 -11.16
C PRO A 256 2.66 -24.44 -10.44
N LEU A 257 3.86 -25.02 -10.54
CA LEU A 257 5.06 -24.52 -9.87
C LEU A 257 5.30 -23.03 -10.12
N ALA A 258 5.06 -22.55 -11.34
CA ALA A 258 5.20 -21.14 -11.70
C ALA A 258 4.31 -20.21 -10.86
N VAL A 259 3.07 -20.61 -10.58
CA VAL A 259 2.12 -19.83 -9.77
C VAL A 259 2.57 -19.83 -8.30
N SER A 260 2.92 -20.99 -7.76
CA SER A 260 3.43 -21.12 -6.38
C SER A 260 4.71 -20.31 -6.16
N LEU A 261 5.65 -20.34 -7.11
CA LEU A 261 6.87 -19.55 -7.06
C LEU A 261 6.58 -18.05 -7.13
N TYR A 262 5.65 -17.62 -7.98
CA TYR A 262 5.27 -16.21 -8.08
C TYR A 262 4.78 -15.67 -6.72
N TYR A 263 3.85 -16.37 -6.09
CA TYR A 263 3.29 -16.00 -4.78
C TYR A 263 4.35 -16.08 -3.66
N ALA A 264 5.17 -17.13 -3.65
CA ALA A 264 6.28 -17.30 -2.71
C ALA A 264 7.30 -16.15 -2.80
N CYS A 265 7.74 -15.83 -4.02
CA CYS A 265 8.66 -14.71 -4.27
C CYS A 265 8.03 -13.37 -3.89
N GLY A 266 6.76 -13.15 -4.24
CA GLY A 266 6.02 -11.93 -3.88
C GLY A 266 5.98 -11.70 -2.36
N ASN A 267 5.61 -12.73 -1.60
CA ASN A 267 5.61 -12.67 -0.14
C ASN A 267 7.01 -12.42 0.43
N ALA A 268 8.03 -13.13 -0.05
CA ALA A 268 9.42 -12.96 0.40
C ALA A 268 9.96 -11.53 0.15
N VAL A 269 9.63 -10.95 -1.01
CA VAL A 269 9.99 -9.56 -1.34
C VAL A 269 9.28 -8.57 -0.42
N LEU A 270 7.98 -8.74 -0.18
CA LEU A 270 7.21 -7.89 0.72
C LEU A 270 7.76 -7.94 2.16
N GLN A 271 8.09 -9.14 2.65
CA GLN A 271 8.67 -9.30 3.98
C GLN A 271 10.07 -8.69 4.08
N SER A 272 10.90 -8.85 3.05
CA SER A 272 12.22 -8.21 2.99
C SER A 272 12.09 -6.68 3.02
N LEU A 273 11.11 -6.12 2.30
CA LEU A 273 10.83 -4.69 2.30
C LEU A 273 10.38 -4.21 3.70
N ASN A 274 9.54 -4.98 4.39
CA ASN A 274 9.12 -4.68 5.76
C ASN A 274 10.32 -4.59 6.72
N TRP A 275 11.28 -5.52 6.63
CA TRP A 275 12.51 -5.46 7.42
C TRP A 275 13.39 -4.25 7.09
N ILE A 276 13.54 -3.91 5.81
CA ILE A 276 14.30 -2.72 5.38
C ILE A 276 13.68 -1.44 5.97
N TRP A 277 12.36 -1.31 5.91
CA TRP A 277 11.65 -0.17 6.49
C TRP A 277 11.75 -0.11 8.00
N MET A 278 11.70 -1.25 8.70
CA MET A 278 11.92 -1.31 10.14
C MET A 278 13.28 -0.71 10.52
N ILE A 279 14.34 -1.12 9.82
CA ILE A 279 15.69 -0.60 10.06
C ILE A 279 15.73 0.91 9.80
N ALA A 280 15.04 1.40 8.77
CA ALA A 280 14.97 2.84 8.47
C ALA A 280 14.25 3.62 9.58
N ILE A 281 13.14 3.10 10.12
CA ILE A 281 12.38 3.71 11.21
C ILE A 281 13.23 3.75 12.49
N LEU A 282 13.89 2.65 12.84
CA LEU A 282 14.77 2.57 14.02
C LEU A 282 15.95 3.54 13.93
N LYS A 283 16.58 3.65 12.75
CA LYS A 283 17.66 4.62 12.51
C LYS A 283 17.16 6.06 12.67
N GLY A 284 15.98 6.36 12.14
CA GLY A 284 15.33 7.67 12.29
C GLY A 284 15.04 8.01 13.75
N PHE A 285 14.54 7.03 14.52
CA PHE A 285 14.24 7.17 15.93
C PHE A 285 15.51 7.38 16.77
N LYS A 286 16.53 6.54 16.59
CA LYS A 286 17.81 6.62 17.31
C LYS A 286 18.51 7.96 17.08
N LYS A 287 18.58 8.42 15.82
CA LYS A 287 19.19 9.72 15.48
C LYS A 287 18.54 10.89 16.23
N ARG A 288 17.24 10.78 16.51
CA ARG A 288 16.47 11.82 17.18
C ARG A 288 16.72 11.84 18.69
N MET A 289 16.83 10.66 19.30
CA MET A 289 17.21 10.51 20.71
C MET A 289 18.62 11.05 20.97
N SER A 290 19.60 10.63 20.15
CA SER A 290 20.98 11.10 20.30
C SER A 290 21.15 12.61 20.04
N GLY A 291 20.35 13.17 19.12
CA GLY A 291 20.33 14.62 18.88
C GLY A 291 19.64 15.43 19.99
N SER A 292 18.80 14.79 20.80
CA SER A 292 18.21 15.39 22.01
C SER A 292 19.22 15.43 23.15
N GLU A 293 19.99 14.35 23.32
CA GLU A 293 21.05 14.25 24.34
C GLU A 293 22.16 15.28 24.12
N ALA A 294 22.59 15.48 22.86
CA ALA A 294 23.60 16.49 22.51
C ALA A 294 23.15 17.95 22.72
N LYS A 295 21.84 18.21 22.85
CA LYS A 295 21.31 19.55 23.20
C LYS A 295 21.14 19.76 24.70
N SER A 296 21.19 18.69 25.50
CA SER A 296 21.03 18.75 26.95
C SER A 296 22.35 18.83 27.73
N GLU A 297 23.51 18.67 27.09
CA GLU A 297 24.79 19.01 27.71
C GLU A 297 24.92 20.54 27.80
N PRO A 298 25.00 21.12 29.02
CA PRO A 298 25.33 22.53 29.16
C PRO A 298 26.74 22.73 28.61
N GLN A 299 26.92 23.69 27.70
CA GLN A 299 28.25 24.22 27.42
C GLN A 299 28.80 24.80 28.72
N VAL A 300 29.62 24.02 29.43
CA VAL A 300 30.46 24.53 30.51
C VAL A 300 31.44 25.49 29.85
N SER A 301 31.08 26.77 29.88
CA SER A 301 31.94 27.89 29.56
C SER A 301 33.15 27.82 30.50
N HIS A 302 34.24 27.18 30.06
CA HIS A 302 35.57 27.45 30.59
C HIS A 302 35.92 28.90 30.22
N ARG A 303 35.38 29.84 30.98
CA ARG A 303 35.86 31.22 31.00
C ARG A 303 37.22 31.17 31.67
N LYS A 304 38.25 31.45 30.86
CA LYS A 304 39.65 31.54 31.22
C LYS A 304 39.83 32.26 32.56
N LEU A 305 40.53 31.61 33.48
CA LEU A 305 41.24 32.27 34.56
C LEU A 305 42.61 32.65 34.00
N GLU A 306 42.70 33.84 33.41
CA GLU A 306 43.93 34.63 33.26
C GLU A 306 43.56 36.11 33.42
#